data_AF-A0A6P1FRN3-F1
#
_entry.id   AF-A0A6P1FRN3-F1
#
_cell.length_a   1.000
_cell.length_b   1.000
_cell.length_c   1.000
_cell.angle_alpha   90.00
_cell.angle_beta   90.00
_cell.angle_gamma   90.00
#
_symmetry.space_group_name_H-M   'P 1'
#
loop_
_entity.id
_entity.type
_entity.pdbx_description
1 polymer ?
#
loop_
_entity_poly.entity_id
_entity_poly.type
_entity_poly.pdbx_seq_one_letter_code
_entity_poly.pdbx_strand_id
1 'polypeptide(L)'
;MVYLVLAAAGLVGTWTWNVRAVLDGADVVAGLAAGGPWVSSFSTDLLVVAIAAVAFMVVEGRRIGMRRVWILVLLAPLVALAFAFPLFLALRDRHLALATR
;
A
#
# COMPACT_ATOMS: atom_id res chain seq x y z
N MET A 1 8.28 5.84 13.81
CA MET A 1 9.57 5.43 13.20
C MET A 1 9.37 4.54 11.97
N VAL A 2 8.70 3.39 12.05
CA VAL A 2 8.46 2.52 10.88
C VAL A 2 7.81 3.24 9.69
N TYR A 3 6.73 4.01 9.92
CA TYR A 3 6.08 4.77 8.83
C TYR A 3 6.97 5.85 8.20
N LEU A 4 7.90 6.44 8.97
CA LEU A 4 8.85 7.42 8.44
C LEU A 4 9.90 6.74 7.55
N VAL A 5 10.36 5.55 7.93
CA VAL A 5 11.25 4.73 7.11
C VAL A 5 10.55 4.34 5.81
N LEU A 6 9.29 3.90 5.88
CA LEU A 6 8.51 3.56 4.68
C LEU A 6 8.26 4.79 3.80
N ALA A 7 7.97 5.97 4.38
CA ALA A 7 7.81 7.21 3.62
C ALA A 7 9.12 7.59 2.90
N ALA A 8 10.26 7.53 3.59
CA ALA A 8 11.57 7.79 2.98
C ALA A 8 11.90 6.76 1.89
N ALA A 9 11.63 5.48 2.12
CA ALA A 9 11.85 4.42 1.14
C ALA A 9 10.97 4.60 -0.11
N GLY A 10 9.69 4.97 0.06
CA GLY A 10 8.77 5.28 -1.05
C GLY A 10 9.26 6.47 -1.86
N LEU A 11 9.67 7.55 -1.20
CA LEU A 11 10.24 8.72 -1.86
C LEU A 11 11.49 8.37 -2.67
N VAL A 12 12.48 7.72 -2.05
CA VAL A 12 13.74 7.36 -2.71
C VAL A 12 13.50 6.37 -3.85
N GLY A 13 12.66 5.36 -3.63
CA GLY A 13 12.36 4.33 -4.62
C GLY A 13 11.66 4.88 -5.85
N THR A 14 10.53 5.58 -5.67
CA THR A 14 9.77 6.18 -6.78
C THR A 14 10.56 7.24 -7.52
N TRP A 15 11.30 8.09 -6.80
CA TRP A 15 12.08 9.16 -7.43
C TRP A 15 13.23 8.64 -8.27
N THR A 16 13.84 7.52 -7.89
CA THR A 16 14.90 6.86 -8.69
C THR A 16 14.37 6.45 -10.08
N TRP A 17 13.14 5.93 -10.15
CA TRP A 17 12.50 5.56 -11.41
C TRP A 17 12.02 6.76 -12.21
N ASN A 18 11.43 7.75 -11.54
CA ASN A 18 10.96 8.98 -12.20
C ASN A 18 12.12 9.74 -12.85
N VAL A 19 13.26 9.87 -12.16
CA VAL A 19 14.45 10.52 -12.72
C VAL A 19 14.95 9.76 -13.95
N ARG A 20 15.02 8.43 -13.90
CA ARG A 20 15.37 7.61 -15.09
C ARG A 20 14.39 7.85 -16.24
N ALA A 21 13.09 7.82 -15.96
CA ALA A 21 12.07 8.02 -16.98
C ALA A 21 12.22 9.37 -17.71
N VAL A 22 12.54 10.44 -16.95
CA VAL A 22 12.78 11.78 -17.50
C VAL A 22 14.06 11.83 -18.34
N LEU A 23 15.15 11.23 -17.84
CA LEU A 23 16.43 11.18 -18.56
C LEU A 23 16.35 10.38 -19.86
N ASP A 24 15.57 9.30 -19.85
CA ASP A 24 15.36 8.42 -21.02
C ASP A 24 14.35 9.01 -22.02
N GLY A 25 13.74 10.17 -21.71
CA GLY A 25 12.67 10.76 -22.53
C GLY A 25 11.46 9.84 -22.68
N ALA A 26 11.19 9.00 -21.68
CA ALA A 26 10.20 7.94 -21.76
C ALA A 26 8.79 8.53 -21.80
N ASP A 27 8.03 8.22 -22.85
CA ASP A 27 6.61 8.57 -22.92
C ASP A 27 5.82 7.81 -21.85
N VAL A 28 4.94 8.51 -21.14
CA VAL A 28 4.16 7.95 -20.02
C VAL A 28 3.13 6.93 -20.52
N VAL A 29 2.41 7.25 -21.59
CA VAL A 29 1.31 6.42 -22.08
C VAL A 29 1.85 5.14 -22.72
N ALA A 30 2.88 5.27 -23.56
CA ALA A 30 3.56 4.14 -24.18
C ALA A 30 4.29 3.29 -23.13
N GLY A 31 4.97 3.93 -22.16
CA GLY A 31 5.68 3.24 -21.08
C GLY A 31 4.75 2.47 -20.14
N LEU A 32 3.51 2.93 -19.92
CA LEU A 32 2.52 2.19 -19.16
C LEU A 32 2.02 0.93 -19.88
N ALA A 33 1.94 0.96 -21.22
CA ALA A 33 1.52 -0.18 -22.02
C ALA A 33 2.64 -1.19 -22.31
N ALA A 34 3.87 -0.70 -22.50
CA ALA A 34 5.02 -1.52 -22.91
C ALA A 34 5.98 -1.89 -21.76
N GLY A 35 5.78 -1.30 -20.57
CA GLY A 35 6.72 -1.41 -19.46
C GLY A 35 7.80 -0.34 -19.49
N GLY A 36 8.69 -0.38 -18.49
CA GLY A 36 9.78 0.58 -18.34
C GLY A 36 9.71 1.38 -17.03
N PRO A 37 10.47 2.48 -16.91
CA PRO A 37 10.65 3.20 -15.66
C PRO A 37 9.34 3.66 -15.00
N TRP A 38 8.33 4.03 -15.80
CA TRP A 38 7.01 4.42 -15.29
C TRP A 38 6.30 3.28 -14.54
N VAL A 39 6.25 2.09 -15.13
CA VAL A 39 5.65 0.90 -14.48
C VAL A 39 6.45 0.48 -13.25
N SER A 40 7.78 0.58 -13.29
CA SER A 40 8.63 0.30 -12.13
C SER A 40 8.42 1.30 -10.99
N SER A 41 8.18 2.57 -11.30
CA SER A 41 7.82 3.60 -10.32
C SER A 41 6.49 3.28 -9.63
N PHE A 42 5.43 3.02 -10.41
CA PHE A 42 4.12 2.63 -9.87
C PHE A 42 4.16 1.34 -9.05
N SER A 43 4.91 0.33 -9.51
CA SER A 43 5.06 -0.92 -8.77
C SER A 43 5.78 -0.71 -7.44
N THR A 44 6.82 0.13 -7.43
CA THR A 44 7.56 0.47 -6.21
C THR A 44 6.66 1.24 -5.24
N ASP A 45 5.91 2.22 -5.72
CA ASP A 45 4.94 2.99 -4.93
C ASP A 45 3.91 2.06 -4.27
N LEU A 46 3.27 1.21 -5.09
CA LEU A 46 2.26 0.27 -4.62
C LEU A 46 2.83 -0.72 -3.59
N LEU A 47 4.05 -1.20 -3.77
CA LEU A 47 4.70 -2.10 -2.82
C LEU A 47 4.93 -1.42 -1.46
N VAL A 48 5.46 -0.20 -1.46
CA VAL A 48 5.68 0.56 -0.21
C VAL A 48 4.36 0.82 0.51
N VAL A 49 3.32 1.24 -0.23
CA VAL A 49 1.98 1.47 0.32
C VAL A 49 1.37 0.17 0.84
N ALA A 50 1.54 -0.96 0.13
CA ALA A 50 1.06 -2.26 0.57
C ALA A 50 1.69 -2.68 1.90
N ILE A 51 3.01 -2.51 2.06
CA ILE A 51 3.72 -2.83 3.30
C ILE A 51 3.22 -1.94 4.45
N ALA A 52 3.07 -0.63 4.21
CA ALA A 52 2.54 0.30 5.21
C ALA A 52 1.11 -0.07 5.62
N ALA A 53 0.25 -0.38 4.65
CA ALA A 53 -1.14 -0.76 4.88
C ALA A 53 -1.25 -2.06 5.67
N VAL A 54 -0.50 -3.11 5.30
CA VAL A 54 -0.48 -4.38 6.04
C VAL A 54 0.02 -4.19 7.47
N ALA A 55 1.10 -3.42 7.66
CA ALA A 55 1.61 -3.10 9.00
C ALA A 55 0.55 -2.39 9.85
N PHE A 56 -0.14 -1.38 9.27
CA PHE A 56 -1.23 -0.68 9.94
C PHE A 56 -2.38 -1.62 10.29
N MET A 57 -2.83 -2.47 9.35
CA MET A 57 -3.89 -3.43 9.57
C MET A 57 -3.59 -4.32 10.77
N VAL A 58 -2.39 -4.91 10.83
CA VAL A 58 -1.96 -5.81 11.91
C VAL A 58 -1.86 -5.07 13.24
N VAL A 59 -1.19 -3.92 13.29
CA VAL A 59 -0.96 -3.17 14.53
C VAL A 59 -2.26 -2.64 15.09
N GLU A 60 -3.06 -1.96 14.27
CA GLU A 60 -4.33 -1.38 14.71
C GLU A 60 -5.32 -2.50 15.08
N GLY A 61 -5.42 -3.55 14.25
CA GLY A 61 -6.27 -4.70 14.53
C GLY A 61 -5.97 -5.34 15.89
N ARG A 62 -4.69 -5.48 16.25
CA ARG A 62 -4.28 -5.95 17.58
C ARG A 62 -4.63 -4.94 18.68
N ARG A 63 -4.36 -3.65 18.45
CA ARG A 63 -4.62 -2.56 19.41
C ARG A 63 -6.09 -2.50 19.84
N ILE A 64 -7.02 -2.69 18.90
CA ILE A 64 -8.47 -2.60 19.17
C ILE A 64 -9.12 -3.97 19.41
N GLY A 65 -8.32 -5.06 19.45
CA GLY A 65 -8.81 -6.40 19.78
C GLY A 65 -9.60 -7.11 18.67
N MET A 66 -9.40 -6.74 17.40
CA MET A 66 -10.03 -7.45 16.26
C MET A 66 -9.38 -8.82 16.02
N ARG A 67 -10.17 -9.90 16.09
CA ARG A 67 -9.66 -11.29 15.99
C ARG A 67 -9.30 -11.78 14.57
N ARG A 68 -9.90 -11.22 13.53
CA ARG A 68 -9.86 -11.77 12.14
C ARG A 68 -9.08 -10.93 11.13
N VAL A 69 -8.21 -10.04 11.60
CA VAL A 69 -7.43 -9.13 10.75
C VAL A 69 -6.51 -9.87 9.78
N TRP A 70 -5.99 -11.03 10.18
CA TRP A 70 -5.11 -11.85 9.34
C TRP A 70 -5.77 -12.28 8.01
N ILE A 71 -7.09 -12.48 7.99
CA ILE A 71 -7.83 -12.81 6.75
C ILE A 71 -7.74 -11.64 5.76
N LEU A 72 -7.89 -10.42 6.27
CA LEU A 72 -7.83 -9.21 5.46
C LEU A 72 -6.40 -8.96 4.95
N VAL A 73 -5.40 -9.29 5.76
CA VAL A 73 -3.98 -9.23 5.33
C VAL A 73 -3.71 -10.22 4.20
N LEU A 74 -4.23 -11.44 4.28
CA LEU A 74 -4.11 -12.43 3.18
C LEU A 74 -4.88 -12.00 1.93
N LEU A 75 -5.98 -11.28 2.09
CA LEU A 75 -6.79 -10.79 0.98
C LEU A 75 -6.07 -9.72 0.14
N ALA A 76 -5.12 -8.98 0.74
CA ALA A 76 -4.39 -7.92 0.04
C ALA A 76 -3.56 -8.45 -1.15
N PRO A 77 -2.69 -9.49 -1.00
CA PRO A 77 -1.99 -10.09 -2.13
C PRO A 77 -2.85 -11.06 -2.95
N LEU A 78 -3.90 -11.67 -2.38
CA LEU A 78 -4.72 -12.67 -3.09
C LEU A 78 -5.81 -12.06 -3.98
N VAL A 79 -6.32 -10.89 -3.61
CA VAL A 79 -7.40 -10.21 -4.35
C VAL A 79 -6.90 -8.89 -4.89
N ALA A 80 -6.70 -7.91 -4.00
CA ALA A 80 -6.11 -6.62 -4.31
C ALA A 80 -6.01 -5.80 -3.03
N LEU A 81 -4.95 -5.00 -2.90
CA LEU A 81 -4.84 -4.01 -1.82
C LEU A 81 -6.02 -3.03 -1.85
N ALA A 82 -6.43 -2.60 -3.06
CA ALA A 82 -7.55 -1.69 -3.29
C ALA A 82 -8.91 -2.23 -2.80
N PHE A 83 -9.03 -3.54 -2.57
CA PHE A 83 -10.21 -4.15 -1.97
C PHE A 83 -10.01 -4.44 -0.48
N ALA A 84 -8.91 -5.12 -0.14
CA ALA A 84 -8.64 -5.59 1.21
C ALA A 84 -8.49 -4.45 2.23
N PHE A 85 -7.83 -3.36 1.84
CA PHE A 85 -7.59 -2.23 2.73
C PHE A 85 -8.88 -1.44 3.04
N PRO A 86 -9.70 -1.02 2.05
CA PRO A 86 -11.00 -0.41 2.35
C PRO A 86 -11.95 -1.32 3.15
N LEU A 87 -11.96 -2.63 2.86
CA LEU A 87 -12.75 -3.59 3.63
C LEU A 87 -12.30 -3.63 5.10
N PHE A 88 -10.99 -3.59 5.35
CA PHE A 88 -10.46 -3.49 6.70
C PHE A 88 -10.93 -2.22 7.43
N LEU A 89 -10.87 -1.06 6.77
CA LEU A 89 -11.33 0.20 7.35
C LEU A 89 -12.81 0.14 7.73
N ALA A 90 -13.67 -0.39 6.85
CA ALA A 90 -15.09 -0.55 7.14
C ALA A 90 -15.36 -1.48 8.33
N LEU A 91 -14.65 -2.61 8.43
CA LEU A 91 -14.80 -3.54 9.56
C LEU A 91 -14.24 -2.97 10.87
N ARG A 92 -13.15 -2.20 10.79
CA ARG A 92 -12.57 -1.48 11.92
C ARG A 92 -13.57 -0.49 12.50
N ASP A 93 -14.18 0.33 11.65
CA ASP A 93 -15.14 1.35 12.10
C ASP A 93 -16.37 0.70 12.78
N ARG A 94 -16.86 -0.41 12.22
CA ARG A 94 -17.93 -1.20 12.86
C ARG A 94 -17.52 -1.76 14.23
N HIS A 95 -16.30 -2.28 14.35
CA HIS A 95 -15.80 -2.84 15.61
C HIS A 95 -15.69 -1.76 16.70
N LEU A 96 -15.18 -0.59 16.36
CA LEU A 96 -15.09 0.56 17.26
C LEU A 96 -16.47 1.07 17.70
N ALA A 97 -17.43 1.14 16.77
CA ALA A 97 -18.80 1.57 17.07
C ALA A 97 -19.51 0.61 18.04
N LEU A 98 -19.25 -0.70 17.94
CA LEU A 98 -19.81 -1.69 18.85
C LEU A 98 -19.14 -1.70 20.22
N ALA A 99 -17.84 -1.40 20.29
CA ALA A 99 -17.08 -1.35 21.54
C ALA A 99 -17.39 -0.10 22.41
N THR A 100 -18.03 0.92 21.83
CA THR A 100 -18.39 2.17 22.51
C THR A 100 -19.82 2.15 23.08
N ARG A 101 -20.59 1.08 22.82
CA ARG A 101 -21.91 0.84 23.41
C ARG A 101 -21.78 -0.05 24.64
#